data_AF-Q9AJC8-F1
#
_entry.id   AF-Q9AJC8-F1
#
_cell.length_a   1.000
_cell.length_b   1.000
_cell.length_c   1.000
_cell.angle_alpha   90.00
_cell.angle_beta   90.00
_cell.angle_gamma   90.00
#
_symmetry.space_group_name_H-M   'P 1'
#
loop_
_entity.id
_entity.type
_entity.pdbx_description
1 polymer ?
#
loop_
_entity_poly.entity_id
_entity_poly.type
_entity_poly.pdbx_seq_one_letter_code
_entity_poly.pdbx_strand_id
1 'polypeptide(L)'
;MHQELQFPGRVIGTDLGRVSFARLAECLNGRGFQVQTEQQFTEALLLALEAKKPTVIEVLTDPDHISVAATIQDLRTKRKS
;
A
#
# COMPACT_ATOMS: atom_id res chain seq x y z
N MET A 1 9.75 -8.63 -7.28
CA MET A 1 8.93 -9.85 -7.35
C MET A 1 9.82 -11.08 -7.61
N HIS A 2 10.47 -11.66 -6.61
CA HIS A 2 11.32 -12.86 -6.83
C HIS A 2 10.49 -14.14 -7.04
N GLN A 3 9.35 -14.26 -6.33
CA GLN A 3 8.53 -15.48 -6.30
C GLN A 3 7.62 -15.65 -7.53
N GLU A 4 6.89 -14.62 -7.98
CA GLU A 4 6.14 -14.70 -9.27
C GLU A 4 7.07 -14.89 -10.47
N LEU A 5 8.31 -14.37 -10.42
CA LEU A 5 9.30 -14.57 -11.49
C LEU A 5 9.78 -16.04 -11.58
N GLN A 6 9.95 -16.72 -10.45
CA GLN A 6 10.48 -18.10 -10.41
C GLN A 6 9.38 -19.18 -10.37
N PHE A 7 8.22 -18.89 -9.78
CA PHE A 7 7.14 -19.86 -9.53
C PHE A 7 5.76 -19.22 -9.77
N PRO A 8 5.37 -18.98 -11.03
CA PRO A 8 4.12 -18.29 -11.35
C PRO A 8 2.89 -19.03 -10.80
N GLY A 9 2.01 -18.30 -10.09
CA GLY A 9 0.78 -18.84 -9.51
C GLY A 9 0.96 -19.58 -8.18
N ARG A 10 2.17 -19.61 -7.59
CA ARG A 10 2.43 -20.16 -6.25
C ARG A 10 2.74 -19.07 -5.25
N VAL A 11 1.70 -18.36 -4.82
CA VAL A 11 1.75 -17.42 -3.70
C VAL A 11 1.75 -18.23 -2.40
N ILE A 12 2.90 -18.32 -1.73
CA ILE A 12 3.07 -19.03 -0.46
C ILE A 12 3.77 -18.09 0.52
N GLY A 13 3.12 -17.76 1.64
CA GLY A 13 3.73 -16.99 2.74
C GLY A 13 4.01 -15.51 2.46
N THR A 14 3.58 -14.98 1.32
CA THR A 14 3.76 -13.57 0.94
C THR A 14 2.49 -12.73 1.07
N ASP A 15 1.37 -13.34 1.45
CA ASP A 15 0.17 -12.58 1.83
C ASP A 15 0.41 -11.94 3.20
N LEU A 16 0.34 -10.61 3.25
CA LEU A 16 0.50 -9.82 4.47
C LEU A 16 -0.81 -9.68 5.26
N GLY A 17 -1.92 -10.16 4.70
CA GLY A 17 -3.25 -10.05 5.30
C GLY A 17 -3.73 -8.61 5.43
N ARG A 18 -4.87 -8.43 6.09
CA ARG A 18 -5.47 -7.11 6.31
C ARG A 18 -5.01 -6.53 7.65
N VAL A 19 -4.03 -5.64 7.60
CA VAL A 19 -3.61 -4.81 8.75
C VAL A 19 -4.09 -3.38 8.52
N SER A 20 -4.67 -2.74 9.54
CA SER A 20 -4.95 -1.30 9.49
C SER A 20 -3.87 -0.53 10.25
N PHE A 21 -2.96 0.08 9.51
CA PHE A 21 -1.89 0.89 10.09
C PHE A 21 -2.42 2.18 10.70
N ALA A 22 -3.51 2.73 10.15
CA ALA A 22 -4.20 3.89 10.73
C ALA A 22 -4.68 3.59 12.16
N ARG A 23 -5.34 2.44 12.38
CA ARG A 23 -5.78 2.03 13.73
C ARG A 23 -4.63 1.72 14.66
N LEU A 24 -3.56 1.12 14.13
CA LEU A 24 -2.35 0.88 14.93
C LEU A 24 -1.75 2.20 15.46
N ALA A 25 -1.73 3.25 14.63
CA ALA A 25 -1.24 4.56 15.04
C ALA A 25 -2.10 5.17 16.16
N GLU A 26 -3.42 5.04 16.10
CA GLU A 26 -4.33 5.51 17.15
C GLU A 26 -4.09 4.78 18.48
N CYS A 27 -3.90 3.46 18.46
CA CYS A 27 -3.57 2.66 19.64
C CYS A 27 -2.26 3.07 20.30
N LEU A 28 -1.33 3.66 19.54
CA LEU A 28 -0.04 4.15 20.01
C LEU A 28 -0.06 5.66 20.32
N ASN A 29 -1.24 6.23 20.57
CA ASN A 29 -1.48 7.66 20.85
C ASN A 29 -1.08 8.61 19.71
N GLY A 30 -0.78 8.08 18.53
CA GLY A 30 -0.63 8.85 17.30
C GLY A 30 -1.98 9.17 16.66
N ARG A 31 -1.92 9.70 15.44
CA ARG A 31 -3.09 9.98 14.60
C ARG A 31 -3.05 9.06 13.37
N GLY A 32 -4.18 8.46 13.03
CA GLY A 32 -4.31 7.60 11.86
C GLY A 32 -5.25 8.22 10.82
N PHE A 33 -4.87 8.14 9.55
CA PHE A 33 -5.75 8.41 8.41
C PHE A 33 -5.70 7.22 7.45
N GLN A 34 -6.83 6.90 6.85
CA GLN A 34 -6.90 5.96 5.74
C GLN A 34 -7.47 6.70 4.53
N VAL A 35 -6.80 6.62 3.39
CA VAL A 35 -7.15 7.37 2.18
C VAL A 35 -7.11 6.46 0.95
N GLN A 36 -8.00 6.73 0.00
CA GLN A 36 -8.14 5.99 -1.26
C GLN A 36 -8.07 6.91 -2.50
N THR A 37 -8.13 8.23 -2.31
CA THR A 37 -8.10 9.20 -3.41
C THR A 37 -7.08 10.30 -3.16
N GLU A 38 -6.66 10.96 -4.24
CA GLU A 38 -5.73 12.10 -4.19
C GLU A 38 -6.26 13.26 -3.33
N GLN A 39 -7.57 13.52 -3.39
CA GLN A 39 -8.20 14.57 -2.59
C GLN A 39 -8.15 14.23 -1.09
N GLN A 40 -8.49 12.99 -0.74
CA GLN A 40 -8.41 12.51 0.64
C GLN A 40 -6.98 12.54 1.17
N PHE A 41 -6.00 12.19 0.33
CA PHE A 41 -4.59 12.27 0.69
C PHE A 41 -4.15 13.71 0.95
N THR A 42 -4.55 14.64 0.08
CA THR A 42 -4.22 16.07 0.23
C THR A 42 -4.78 16.62 1.55
N GLU A 43 -6.04 16.33 1.84
CA GLU A 43 -6.68 16.75 3.10
C GLU A 43 -5.99 16.12 4.32
N ALA A 44 -5.73 14.81 4.29
CA ALA A 44 -5.04 14.11 5.36
C ALA A 44 -3.62 14.65 5.61
N LEU A 45 -2.90 15.01 4.54
CA LEU A 45 -1.56 15.59 4.62
C LEU A 45 -1.58 16.97 5.29
N LEU A 46 -2.51 17.84 4.91
CA LEU A 46 -2.65 19.16 5.54
C LEU A 46 -2.96 19.02 7.03
N LEU A 47 -3.91 18.14 7.38
CA LEU A 47 -4.26 17.85 8.78
C LEU A 47 -3.10 17.22 9.57
N ALA A 48 -2.26 16.41 8.92
CA ALA A 48 -1.09 15.79 9.51
C ALA A 48 0.02 16.82 9.80
N LEU A 49 0.24 17.77 8.88
CA LEU A 49 1.23 18.84 9.04
C LEU A 49 0.87 19.79 10.18
N GLU A 50 -0.42 20.04 10.39
CA GLU A 50 -0.91 20.83 11.53
C GLU A 50 -0.94 20.04 12.85
N ALA A 51 -0.88 18.70 12.79
CA ALA A 51 -0.98 17.85 13.96
C ALA A 51 0.29 17.93 14.82
N LYS A 52 0.12 18.14 16.12
CA LYS A 52 1.20 18.06 17.12
C LYS A 52 1.47 16.64 17.60
N LYS A 53 1.17 15.63 16.77
CA LYS A 53 1.27 14.20 17.12
C LYS A 53 1.84 13.41 15.94
N PRO A 54 2.59 12.32 16.19
CA PRO A 54 2.98 11.37 15.14
C PRO A 54 1.74 10.92 14.37
N THR A 55 1.79 11.04 13.05
CA THR A 55 0.64 10.79 12.18
C THR A 55 1.01 9.76 11.12
N VAL A 56 0.16 8.76 10.94
CA VAL A 56 0.26 7.73 9.89
C VAL A 56 -0.87 7.96 8.90
N ILE A 57 -0.52 8.07 7.62
CA ILE A 57 -1.48 8.10 6.50
C ILE A 57 -1.34 6.80 5.74
N GLU A 58 -2.32 5.91 5.91
CA GLU A 58 -2.45 4.65 5.19
C GLU A 58 -3.07 4.92 3.81
N VAL A 59 -2.24 4.95 2.77
CA VAL A 59 -2.67 5.12 1.38
C VAL A 59 -2.97 3.75 0.80
N LEU A 60 -4.26 3.47 0.59
CA LEU A 60 -4.68 2.22 -0.04
C LEU A 60 -4.45 2.32 -1.54
N THR A 61 -3.64 1.43 -2.08
CA THR A 61 -3.36 1.31 -3.52
C THR A 61 -3.79 -0.06 -4.01
N ASP A 62 -4.06 -0.16 -5.30
CA ASP A 62 -4.29 -1.46 -5.92
C ASP A 62 -2.98 -2.28 -5.89
N PRO A 63 -3.00 -3.52 -5.34
CA PRO A 63 -1.82 -4.39 -5.27
C PRO A 63 -1.26 -4.79 -6.65
N ASP A 64 -2.01 -4.66 -7.75
CA ASP A 64 -1.51 -4.90 -9.11
C ASP A 64 -0.51 -3.83 -9.59
N HIS A 65 -0.47 -2.67 -8.91
CA HIS A 65 0.50 -1.61 -9.12
C HIS A 65 1.78 -1.85 -8.29
N ILE A 66 2.61 -2.78 -8.75
CA ILE A 66 3.85 -3.19 -8.06
C ILE A 66 4.92 -2.08 -8.10
N SER A 67 4.89 -1.20 -9.11
CA SER A 67 5.76 -0.02 -9.22
C SER A 67 5.21 0.97 -10.25
N VAL A 68 5.71 2.21 -10.24
CA VAL A 68 5.45 3.25 -11.26
C VAL A 68 5.78 2.77 -12.70
N ALA A 69 6.63 1.75 -12.84
CA ALA A 69 7.17 1.30 -14.12
C ALA A 69 6.60 -0.03 -14.67
N ALA A 70 5.79 -0.77 -13.89
CA ALA A 70 5.28 -2.08 -14.34
C ALA A 70 4.12 -2.61 -13.48
N THR A 71 3.14 -3.22 -14.16
CA THR A 71 2.04 -3.98 -13.53
C THR A 71 2.37 -5.48 -13.43
N ILE A 72 1.62 -6.24 -12.60
CA ILE A 72 1.70 -7.72 -12.57
C ILE A 72 1.40 -8.32 -13.95
N GLN A 73 0.52 -7.68 -14.70
CA GLN A 73 0.11 -8.12 -16.02
C GLN A 73 1.25 -8.00 -17.05
N ASP A 74 2.06 -6.93 -16.98
CA ASP A 74 3.23 -6.72 -17.84
C ASP A 74 4.35 -7.75 -17.60
N LEU A 75 4.53 -8.17 -16.35
CA LEU A 75 5.49 -9.22 -15.99
C LEU A 75 5.05 -10.60 -16.52
N ARG A 76 3.73 -10.84 -16.62
CA ARG A 76 3.18 -12.10 -17.14
C ARG A 76 3.23 -12.20 -18.67
N THR A 77 3.05 -11.10 -19.40
CA THR A 77 3.11 -11.07 -20.88
C THR A 77 4.52 -11.25 -21.44
N LYS A 78 5.56 -10.74 -20.77
CA LYS A 78 6.96 -10.94 -21.19
C LYS A 78 7.43 -12.40 -21.28
N ARG A 79 6.71 -13.35 -20.67
CA ARG A 79 7.05 -14.79 -20.67
C ARG A 79 6.37 -15.60 -21.77
N LYS A 80 5.45 -15.01 -22.54
CA LYS A 80 4.77 -15.69 -23.66
C LYS A 80 5.46 -15.48 -25.02
N SER A 81 6.60 -14.79 -25.05
CA SER A 81 7.42 -14.60 -26.26
C SER A 81 8.70 -15.43 -26.20
#